data_AF-A0A951AH85-F1
#
_entry.id   AF-A0A951AH85-F1
#
_cell.length_a   1.000
_cell.length_b   1.000
_cell.length_c   1.000
_cell.angle_alpha   90.00
_cell.angle_beta   90.00
_cell.angle_gamma   90.00
#
_symmetry.space_group_name_H-M   'P 1'
#
loop_
_entity.id
_entity.type
_entity.pdbx_description
1 polymer ?
#
loop_
_entity_poly.entity_id
_entity_poly.type
_entity_poly.pdbx_seq_one_letter_code
_entity_poly.pdbx_strand_id
1 'polypeptide(L)' 'MPEQTQRSPIQNPWVRKAADDGGPKTPNVSKPDTNSLLKRLRSINPDQSRRYRQRSGQ' A
#
# COMPACT_ATOMS: atom_id res chain seq x y z
N MET A 1 -1.90 -4.00 43.17
CA MET A 1 -2.35 -3.41 41.90
C MET A 1 -1.26 -3.70 40.87
N PRO A 2 -1.48 -4.53 39.83
CA PRO A 2 -0.44 -4.77 38.83
C PRO A 2 -0.33 -3.56 37.90
N GLU A 3 0.90 -3.07 37.72
CA GLU A 3 1.24 -1.97 36.83
C GLU A 3 0.88 -2.31 35.38
N GLN A 4 0.20 -1.38 34.72
CA GLN A 4 -0.08 -1.46 33.29
C GLN A 4 1.24 -1.31 32.54
N THR A 5 1.77 -2.43 32.02
CA THR A 5 2.89 -2.44 31.07
C THR A 5 2.56 -1.49 29.91
N GLN A 6 3.21 -0.33 29.91
CA GLN A 6 3.12 0.68 28.88
C GLN A 6 3.69 0.11 27.59
N ARG A 7 2.83 -0.44 26.72
CA ARG A 7 3.23 -0.97 25.42
C ARG A 7 3.60 0.20 24.54
N SER A 8 4.90 0.45 24.37
CA SER A 8 5.42 1.48 23.46
C SER A 8 4.76 1.35 22.08
N PRO A 9 4.30 2.45 21.47
CA PRO A 9 3.70 2.38 20.14
C PRO A 9 4.78 1.90 19.17
N ILE A 10 4.47 0.80 18.47
CA ILE A 10 5.31 0.26 17.41
C ILE A 10 5.44 1.36 16.36
N GLN A 11 6.59 2.04 16.30
CA GLN A 11 6.93 2.93 15.20
C GLN A 11 7.02 2.07 13.94
N ASN A 12 5.95 2.07 13.16
CA ASN A 12 5.85 1.29 11.93
C ASN A 12 6.85 1.89 10.91
N PRO A 13 7.95 1.22 10.53
CA PRO A 13 8.99 1.80 9.67
C PRO A 13 8.51 2.05 8.22
N TRP A 14 7.27 1.66 7.91
CA TRP A 14 6.60 1.81 6.62
C TRP A 14 5.83 3.11 6.46
N VAL A 15 5.80 3.98 7.48
CA VAL A 15 5.24 5.33 7.32
C VAL A 15 6.19 6.09 6.40
N ARG A 16 5.74 6.37 5.16
CA ARG A 16 6.52 7.17 4.22
C ARG A 16 6.82 8.52 4.87
N LYS A 17 8.08 8.76 5.19
CA LYS A 17 8.58 10.08 5.61
C LYS A 17 8.15 11.07 4.53
N ALA A 18 7.42 12.12 4.91
CA ALA A 18 7.05 13.19 3.98
C ALA A 18 8.33 13.60 3.23
N ALA A 19 8.24 13.64 1.90
CA ALA A 19 9.40 13.86 1.04
C ALA A 19 10.11 15.15 1.48
N ASP A 20 11.26 14.99 2.12
CA ASP A 20 12.18 16.09 2.42
C ASP A 20 12.61 16.67 1.07
N ASP A 21 12.44 17.98 0.90
CA ASP A 21 12.41 18.71 -0.38
C ASP A 21 13.77 18.71 -1.13
N GLY A 22 14.78 17.99 -0.64
CA GLY A 22 16.13 17.90 -1.21
C GLY A 22 16.42 16.69 -2.11
N GLY A 23 15.49 15.75 -2.27
CA GLY A 23 15.67 14.54 -3.09
C GLY A 23 14.92 14.56 -4.44
N PRO A 24 15.31 13.73 -5.43
CA PRO A 24 14.57 13.61 -6.68
C PRO A 24 13.11 13.23 -6.39
N LYS A 25 12.19 14.05 -6.89
CA LYS A 25 10.74 13.86 -6.70
C LYS A 25 10.29 12.60 -7.41
N THR A 26 9.25 11.95 -6.87
CA THR A 26 8.61 10.82 -7.55
C THR A 26 8.18 11.27 -8.95
N PRO A 27 8.45 10.49 -10.01
CA PRO A 27 8.06 10.84 -11.37
C PRO A 27 6.55 11.13 -11.46
N ASN A 28 6.18 12.21 -12.14
CA ASN A 28 4.78 12.50 -12.43
C ASN A 28 4.30 11.64 -13.61
N VAL A 29 4.18 10.34 -13.37
CA VAL A 29 3.64 9.37 -14.33
C VAL A 29 2.21 9.05 -13.98
N SER A 30 1.33 9.04 -14.99
CA SER A 30 -0.04 8.58 -14.82
C SER A 30 -0.06 7.11 -14.44
N LYS A 31 -0.95 6.74 -13.52
CA LYS A 31 -1.14 5.34 -13.15
C LYS A 31 -1.73 4.59 -14.36
N PRO A 32 -1.23 3.40 -14.71
CA PRO A 32 -1.81 2.60 -15.77
C PRO A 32 -3.27 2.21 -15.42
N ASP A 33 -4.14 2.11 -16.43
CA ASP A 33 -5.51 1.65 -16.22
C ASP A 33 -5.52 0.15 -15.84
N THR A 34 -6.02 -0.15 -14.64
CA THR A 34 -6.02 -1.49 -14.07
C THR A 34 -7.37 -2.20 -14.17
N ASN A 35 -8.41 -1.56 -14.72
CA ASN A 35 -9.75 -2.16 -14.83
C ASN A 35 -9.76 -3.39 -15.75
N SER A 36 -9.11 -3.29 -16.91
CA SER A 36 -9.00 -4.39 -17.87
C SER A 36 -8.23 -5.58 -17.29
N LEU A 37 -7.15 -5.31 -16.55
CA LEU A 37 -6.35 -6.29 -15.83
C LEU A 37 -7.18 -6.98 -14.74
N LEU A 38 -7.89 -6.23 -13.90
CA LEU A 38 -8.72 -6.78 -12.83
C LEU A 38 -9.85 -7.66 -13.37
N LYS A 39 -10.46 -7.26 -14.48
CA LYS A 39 -11.50 -8.05 -15.16
C LYS A 39 -10.94 -9.39 -15.64
N ARG A 40 -9.77 -9.38 -16.29
CA ARG A 40 -9.09 -10.60 -16.75
C ARG A 40 -8.61 -11.47 -15.58
N LEU A 41 -8.07 -10.85 -14.53
CA LEU A 41 -7.64 -11.54 -13.31
C LEU A 41 -8.82 -12.23 -12.63
N ARG A 42 -10.00 -11.60 -12.55
CA ARG A 42 -11.18 -12.23 -11.94
C ARG A 42 -11.59 -13.50 -12.69
N SER A 43 -11.45 -13.52 -14.02
CA SER A 43 -11.73 -14.70 -14.84
C SER A 43 -10.68 -15.80 -14.73
N ILE A 44 -9.39 -15.45 -14.63
CA ILE A 44 -8.29 -16.43 -14.57
C ILE A 44 -8.07 -16.93 -13.13
N ASN A 45 -8.00 -16.02 -12.18
CA ASN A 45 -7.74 -16.29 -10.77
C ASN A 45 -8.38 -15.21 -9.87
N PRO A 46 -9.56 -15.49 -9.29
CA PRO A 46 -10.28 -14.54 -8.45
C PRO A 46 -9.47 -14.06 -7.25
N ASP A 47 -8.61 -14.91 -6.69
CA ASP A 47 -7.80 -14.59 -5.52
C ASP A 47 -6.70 -13.59 -5.84
N GLN A 48 -6.05 -13.72 -7.00
CA GLN A 48 -5.08 -12.75 -7.49
C GLN A 48 -5.72 -11.37 -7.74
N SER A 49 -6.95 -11.33 -8.27
CA SER A 49 -7.69 -10.06 -8.42
C SER A 49 -7.91 -9.37 -7.06
N ARG A 50 -8.22 -10.16 -6.02
CA ARG A 50 -8.50 -9.68 -4.66
C ARG A 50 -7.23 -9.15 -3.99
N ARG A 51 -6.12 -9.90 -4.06
CA ARG A 51 -4.80 -9.49 -3.54
C ARG A 51 -4.27 -8.25 -4.25
N TYR A 52 -4.42 -8.19 -5.58
CA TYR A 52 -3.98 -7.03 -6.35
C TYR A 52 -4.74 -5.77 -5.93
N ARG A 53 -6.06 -5.85 -5.77
CA ARG A 53 -6.88 -4.73 -5.30
C ARG A 53 -6.44 -4.23 -3.92
N GLN A 54 -6.24 -5.15 -2.97
CA GLN A 54 -5.75 -4.83 -1.62
C GLN A 54 -4.35 -4.20 -1.62
N ARG A 55 -3.44 -4.66 -2.48
CA ARG A 55 -2.05 -4.16 -2.54
C ARG A 55 -1.94 -2.82 -3.28
N SER A 56 -2.69 -2.66 -4.37
CA SER A 56 -2.63 -1.46 -5.22
C SER A 56 -3.50 -0.31 -4.71
N GLY A 57 -4.43 -0.58 -3.78
CA GLY A 57 -5.38 0.42 -3.29
C GLY A 57 -6.38 0.87 -4.34
N GLN A 58 -6.63 0.02 -5.35
CA GLN A 58 -7.70 0.18 -6.34
C GLN A 58 -9.05 -0.21 -5.75
#